data_AF-A0A1F8BEF4-F1
#
_entry.id   AF-A0A1F8BEF4-F1
#
_cell.length_a   1.000
_cell.length_b   1.000
_cell.length_c   1.000
_cell.angle_alpha   90.00
_cell.angle_beta   90.00
_cell.angle_gamma   90.00
#
_symmetry.space_group_name_H-M   'P 1'
#
loop_
_entity.id
_entity.type
_entity.pdbx_description
1 polymer ?
#
loop_
_entity_poly.entity_id
_entity_poly.type
_entity_poly.pdbx_seq_one_letter_code
_entity_poly.pdbx_strand_id
1 'polypeptide(L)'
;MVIAAFYLLLKRRLLFSTLLFAISLYVKASLLIFLPIFVVVVWKQKYRFIEISNAIVASFLTIMLFTLPFAPKNPQEWLFSIYKDKVFTQQLHVITANAFNIWAALTGIRERPDSITIGPFTYQLLGYFLFGASMILPLYKIYKKQDSRTLYSVLSITSFVSFMVVPKNCLFGNHL
;
A
#
# COMPACT_ATOMS: atom_id res chain seq x y z
N MET A 1 -2.25 -9.62 -9.08
CA MET A 1 -1.23 -8.80 -9.78
C MET A 1 0.00 -8.53 -8.92
N VAL A 2 -0.14 -8.09 -7.66
CA VAL A 2 1.01 -7.84 -6.74
C VAL A 2 1.97 -9.03 -6.61
N ILE A 3 1.47 -10.26 -6.40
CA ILE A 3 2.33 -11.46 -6.30
C ILE A 3 3.18 -11.63 -7.56
N ALA A 4 2.58 -11.44 -8.74
CA ALA A 4 3.29 -11.52 -10.02
C ALA A 4 4.33 -10.39 -10.17
N ALA A 5 4.01 -9.17 -9.71
CA ALA A 5 4.97 -8.07 -9.68
C ALA A 5 6.22 -8.45 -8.88
N PHE A 6 6.04 -8.92 -7.63
CA PHE A 6 7.17 -9.33 -6.80
C PHE A 6 7.90 -10.57 -7.35
N TYR A 7 7.19 -11.52 -7.96
CA TYR A 7 7.83 -12.66 -8.64
C TYR A 7 8.77 -12.19 -9.76
N LEU A 8 8.31 -11.26 -10.61
CA LEU A 8 9.14 -10.66 -11.67
C LEU A 8 10.31 -9.86 -11.09
N LEU A 9 10.09 -9.18 -9.97
CA LEU A 9 11.14 -8.46 -9.25
C LEU A 9 12.25 -9.41 -8.76
N LEU A 10 11.89 -10.58 -8.23
CA LEU A 10 12.88 -11.61 -7.86
C LEU A 10 13.63 -12.15 -9.08
N LYS A 11 12.98 -12.21 -10.24
CA LYS A 11 13.60 -12.56 -11.53
C LYS A 11 14.36 -11.40 -12.18
N ARG A 12 14.61 -10.32 -11.44
CA ARG A 12 15.33 -9.12 -11.87
C ARG A 12 14.69 -8.36 -13.04
N ARG A 13 13.40 -8.59 -13.32
CA ARG A 13 12.66 -7.91 -14.40
C ARG A 13 11.99 -6.64 -13.89
N LEU A 14 12.78 -5.58 -13.66
CA LEU A 14 12.31 -4.34 -13.02
C LEU A 14 11.13 -3.69 -13.76
N LEU A 15 11.23 -3.49 -15.07
CA LEU A 15 10.19 -2.83 -15.88
C LEU A 15 8.82 -3.50 -15.70
N PHE A 16 8.73 -4.80 -15.97
CA PHE A 16 7.47 -5.54 -15.86
C PHE A 16 6.97 -5.65 -14.42
N SER A 17 7.88 -5.75 -13.45
CA SER A 17 7.54 -5.72 -12.02
C SER A 17 6.87 -4.39 -11.65
N THR A 18 7.50 -3.26 -11.97
CA THR A 18 7.00 -1.93 -11.66
C THR A 18 5.69 -1.64 -12.40
N LEU A 19 5.53 -2.14 -13.63
CA LEU A 19 4.27 -2.05 -14.38
C LEU A 19 3.13 -2.78 -13.67
N LEU A 20 3.31 -4.06 -13.34
CA LEU A 20 2.28 -4.83 -12.63
C LEU A 20 1.99 -4.29 -11.23
N PHE A 21 3.01 -3.76 -10.54
CA PHE A 21 2.82 -3.13 -9.24
C PHE A 21 2.01 -1.83 -9.37
N ALA A 22 2.33 -0.96 -10.33
CA ALA A 22 1.58 0.25 -10.61
C ALA A 22 0.12 -0.04 -10.99
N ILE A 23 -0.12 -1.01 -11.88
CA ILE A 23 -1.48 -1.45 -12.23
C ILE A 23 -2.22 -1.98 -11.00
N SER A 24 -1.53 -2.70 -10.11
CA SER A 24 -2.14 -3.16 -8.85
C SER A 24 -2.59 -1.99 -7.98
N LEU A 25 -1.76 -0.95 -7.83
CA LEU A 25 -2.11 0.26 -7.07
C LEU A 25 -3.24 1.06 -7.74
N TYR A 26 -3.28 1.08 -9.07
CA TYR A 26 -4.35 1.69 -9.85
C TYR A 26 -5.70 1.01 -9.58
N VAL A 27 -5.73 -0.32 -9.53
CA VAL A 27 -6.95 -1.09 -9.23
C VAL A 27 -7.34 -0.99 -7.76
N LYS A 28 -6.37 -1.02 -6.84
CA LYS A 28 -6.65 -1.00 -5.39
C LYS A 28 -5.56 -0.27 -4.61
N ALA A 29 -5.87 0.94 -4.15
CA ALA A 29 -4.96 1.77 -3.38
C ALA A 29 -4.47 1.12 -2.07
N SER A 30 -5.27 0.23 -1.46
CA SER A 30 -4.87 -0.48 -0.22
C SER A 30 -3.63 -1.38 -0.39
N LEU A 31 -3.20 -1.66 -1.63
CA LEU A 31 -1.99 -2.43 -1.91
C LEU A 31 -0.70 -1.62 -1.71
N LEU A 32 -0.83 -0.32 -1.39
CA LEU A 32 0.29 0.55 -1.04
C LEU A 32 1.07 0.06 0.19
N ILE A 33 0.45 -0.75 1.06
CA ILE A 33 1.10 -1.40 2.20
C ILE A 33 2.34 -2.22 1.80
N PHE A 34 2.43 -2.68 0.55
CA PHE A 34 3.57 -3.43 0.03
C PHE A 34 4.67 -2.55 -0.57
N LEU A 35 4.46 -1.24 -0.73
CA LEU A 35 5.43 -0.33 -1.33
C LEU A 35 6.78 -0.33 -0.59
N PRO A 36 6.85 -0.31 0.76
CA PRO A 36 8.13 -0.37 1.47
C PRO A 36 8.94 -1.63 1.13
N ILE A 37 8.28 -2.79 0.99
CA ILE A 37 8.92 -4.05 0.63
C ILE A 37 9.44 -3.97 -0.81
N PHE A 38 8.62 -3.45 -1.74
CA PHE A 38 9.00 -3.28 -3.14
C PHE A 38 10.27 -2.41 -3.25
N VAL A 39 10.29 -1.28 -2.56
CA VAL A 39 11.43 -0.34 -2.52
C VAL A 39 12.68 -1.00 -1.94
N VAL A 40 12.57 -1.70 -0.81
CA VAL A 40 13.72 -2.41 -0.20
C VAL A 40 14.28 -3.46 -1.17
N VAL A 41 13.41 -4.17 -1.89
CA VAL A 41 13.86 -5.17 -2.86
C VAL A 41 14.61 -4.51 -4.02
N VAL A 42 14.04 -3.47 -4.64
CA VAL A 42 14.67 -2.69 -5.72
C VAL A 42 16.01 -2.11 -5.29
N TRP A 43 16.05 -1.47 -4.11
CA TRP A 43 17.27 -0.87 -3.56
C TRP A 43 18.39 -1.88 -3.43
N LYS A 44 18.11 -3.02 -2.79
CA LYS A 44 19.10 -4.08 -2.56
C LYS A 44 19.60 -4.71 -3.85
N GLN A 45 18.79 -4.69 -4.91
CA GLN A 45 19.14 -5.17 -6.23
C GLN A 45 20.10 -4.24 -7.00
N LYS A 46 20.32 -3.00 -6.54
CA LYS A 46 21.28 -2.03 -7.10
C LYS A 46 21.09 -1.76 -8.60
N TYR A 47 19.85 -1.58 -9.03
CA TYR A 47 19.58 -1.12 -10.39
C TYR A 47 20.18 0.25 -10.66
N ARG A 48 20.52 0.52 -11.93
CA ARG A 48 20.98 1.84 -12.34
C ARG A 48 19.80 2.81 -12.29
N PHE A 49 20.09 4.08 -11.99
CA PHE A 49 19.07 5.13 -11.94
C PHE A 49 18.24 5.20 -13.24
N ILE A 50 18.87 5.03 -14.40
CA ILE A 50 18.18 5.03 -15.70
C ILE A 50 17.17 3.88 -15.83
N GLU A 51 17.44 2.71 -15.26
CA GLU A 51 16.54 1.55 -15.30
C GLU A 51 15.32 1.77 -14.41
N ILE A 52 15.54 2.38 -13.23
CA ILE A 52 14.47 2.77 -12.31
C ILE A 52 13.60 3.86 -12.95
N SER A 53 14.22 4.90 -13.52
CA SER A 53 13.53 5.99 -14.19
C SER A 53 12.66 5.48 -15.35
N ASN A 54 13.23 4.65 -16.24
CA ASN A 54 12.50 4.06 -17.35
C ASN A 54 11.31 3.20 -16.87
N ALA A 55 11.47 2.42 -15.81
CA ALA A 55 10.38 1.62 -15.25
C ALA A 55 9.26 2.49 -14.66
N ILE A 56 9.60 3.57 -13.95
CA ILE A 56 8.62 4.52 -13.39
C ILE A 56 7.88 5.25 -14.51
N VAL A 57 8.59 5.79 -15.50
CA VAL A 57 8.00 6.50 -16.64
C VAL A 57 7.08 5.57 -17.43
N ALA A 58 7.52 4.36 -17.76
CA ALA A 58 6.69 3.39 -18.46
C ALA A 58 5.41 3.03 -17.67
N SER A 59 5.53 2.82 -16.35
CA SER A 59 4.38 2.59 -15.47
C SER A 59 3.43 3.78 -15.46
N PHE A 60 3.94 4.99 -15.33
CA PHE A 60 3.13 6.20 -15.34
C PHE A 60 2.37 6.37 -16.67
N LEU A 61 3.06 6.21 -17.80
CA LEU A 61 2.43 6.27 -19.13
C LEU A 61 1.35 5.19 -19.32
N THR A 62 1.58 3.99 -18.80
CA THR A 62 0.58 2.91 -18.83
C THR A 62 -0.66 3.26 -18.02
N ILE A 63 -0.51 3.85 -16.83
CA ILE A 63 -1.63 4.32 -16.03
C ILE A 63 -2.38 5.45 -16.72
N MET A 64 -1.67 6.40 -17.34
CA MET A 64 -2.30 7.47 -18.13
C MET A 64 -3.11 6.90 -19.30
N LEU A 65 -2.55 5.94 -20.03
CA LEU A 65 -3.23 5.25 -21.13
C LEU A 65 -4.53 4.58 -20.67
N PHE A 66 -4.50 3.85 -19.54
CA PHE A 66 -5.69 3.23 -18.96
C PHE A 66 -6.70 4.24 -18.42
N THR A 67 -6.26 5.44 -18.09
CA THR A 67 -7.12 6.51 -17.59
C THR A 67 -7.89 7.23 -18.71
N LEU A 68 -7.33 7.28 -19.94
CA LEU A 68 -7.94 7.97 -21.09
C LEU A 68 -9.43 7.67 -21.33
N PRO A 69 -9.90 6.41 -21.36
CA PRO A 69 -11.32 6.13 -21.63
C PRO A 69 -12.28 6.62 -20.53
N PHE A 70 -11.76 6.95 -19.34
CA PHE A 70 -12.56 7.40 -18.20
C PHE A 70 -12.45 8.91 -17.95
N ALA A 71 -11.43 9.56 -18.49
CA ALA A 71 -11.16 10.97 -18.26
C ALA A 71 -11.91 11.86 -19.28
N PRO A 72 -12.70 12.85 -18.82
CA PRO A 72 -13.48 13.70 -19.71
C PRO A 72 -12.64 14.72 -20.50
N LYS A 73 -11.49 15.17 -19.98
CA LYS A 73 -10.58 16.11 -20.66
C LYS A 73 -9.11 15.85 -20.33
N ASN A 74 -8.71 16.18 -19.10
CA ASN A 74 -7.33 16.12 -18.64
C ASN A 74 -7.13 14.85 -17.79
N PRO A 75 -6.57 13.75 -18.33
CA PRO A 75 -6.43 12.49 -17.61
C PRO A 75 -5.58 12.64 -16.34
N GLN A 76 -4.54 13.47 -16.38
CA GLN A 76 -3.70 13.76 -15.21
C GLN A 76 -4.47 14.44 -14.08
N GLU A 77 -5.22 15.52 -14.39
CA GLU A 77 -5.99 16.27 -13.39
C GLU A 77 -7.17 15.45 -12.87
N TRP A 78 -7.84 14.74 -13.77
CA TRP A 78 -8.94 13.85 -13.42
C TRP A 78 -8.46 12.75 -12.47
N LEU A 79 -7.36 12.06 -12.80
CA LEU A 79 -6.82 11.01 -11.93
C LEU A 79 -6.43 11.57 -10.56
N PHE A 80 -5.76 12.73 -10.53
CA PHE A 80 -5.39 13.38 -9.28
C PHE A 80 -6.62 13.71 -8.43
N SER A 81 -7.67 14.30 -9.02
CA SER A 81 -8.92 14.62 -8.32
C SER A 81 -9.64 13.38 -7.80
N ILE A 82 -9.69 12.29 -8.57
CA ILE A 82 -10.29 11.02 -8.12
C ILE A 82 -9.54 10.48 -6.91
N TYR A 83 -8.20 10.46 -6.96
CA TYR A 83 -7.43 9.96 -5.82
C TYR A 83 -7.58 10.83 -4.58
N LYS A 84 -7.43 12.14 -4.75
CA LYS A 84 -7.53 13.12 -3.66
C LYS A 84 -8.93 13.16 -3.06
N ASP A 85 -9.96 13.30 -3.88
CA ASP A 85 -11.31 13.68 -3.44
C ASP A 85 -12.25 12.48 -3.28
N LYS A 86 -11.87 11.29 -3.74
CA LYS A 86 -12.67 10.07 -3.59
C LYS A 86 -11.88 8.94 -2.96
N VAL A 87 -10.75 8.56 -3.56
CA VAL A 87 -10.02 7.36 -3.12
C VAL A 87 -9.50 7.55 -1.70
N PHE A 88 -9.03 8.74 -1.32
CA PHE A 88 -8.42 8.96 -0.02
C PHE A 88 -9.37 9.57 1.02
N THR A 89 -10.33 10.40 0.60
CA THR A 89 -11.25 11.10 1.51
C THR A 89 -12.56 10.37 1.76
N GLN A 90 -13.18 9.79 0.73
CA GLN A 90 -14.51 9.13 0.83
C GLN A 90 -14.43 7.68 1.34
N GLN A 91 -13.34 7.33 2.03
CA GLN A 91 -13.24 6.01 2.62
C GLN A 91 -13.98 5.94 3.96
N LEU A 92 -14.44 4.74 4.32
CA LEU A 92 -15.12 4.51 5.60
C LEU A 92 -14.11 4.61 6.74
N HIS A 93 -14.05 5.77 7.41
CA HIS A 93 -13.16 6.08 8.54
C HIS A 93 -13.65 5.43 9.84
N VAL A 94 -13.45 4.12 9.96
CA VAL A 94 -13.91 3.35 11.12
C VAL A 94 -12.88 2.35 11.61
N ILE A 95 -12.89 2.15 12.93
CA ILE A 95 -11.94 1.29 13.65
C ILE A 95 -12.02 -0.18 13.19
N THR A 96 -13.24 -0.72 13.07
CA THR A 96 -13.46 -2.15 12.82
C THR A 96 -14.24 -2.42 11.54
N ALA A 97 -15.25 -1.61 11.19
CA ALA A 97 -16.26 -1.96 10.18
C ALA A 97 -16.79 -3.40 10.33
N ASN A 98 -17.02 -3.83 11.58
CA ASN A 98 -17.39 -5.20 11.93
C ASN A 98 -16.35 -6.28 11.57
N ALA A 99 -15.09 -5.91 11.34
CA ALA A 99 -13.99 -6.86 11.11
C ALA A 99 -13.39 -7.37 12.43
N PHE A 100 -12.90 -8.60 12.42
CA PHE A 100 -12.17 -9.23 13.52
C PHE A 100 -10.70 -8.79 13.57
N ASN A 101 -10.45 -7.50 13.79
CA ASN A 101 -9.12 -6.94 13.97
C ASN A 101 -8.79 -6.72 15.46
N ILE A 102 -7.58 -6.26 15.78
CA ILE A 102 -7.16 -6.06 17.18
C ILE A 102 -8.07 -5.06 17.90
N TRP A 103 -8.60 -4.10 17.16
CA TRP A 103 -9.46 -3.07 17.71
C TRP A 103 -10.85 -3.59 18.04
N ALA A 104 -11.35 -4.59 17.32
CA ALA A 104 -12.61 -5.24 17.65
C ALA A 104 -12.52 -6.02 18.97
N ALA A 105 -11.35 -6.56 19.31
CA ALA A 105 -11.12 -7.16 20.63
C ALA A 105 -11.19 -6.12 21.76
N LEU A 106 -10.76 -4.88 21.50
CA LEU A 106 -10.74 -3.80 22.50
C LEU A 106 -12.06 -3.03 22.61
N THR A 107 -12.76 -2.83 21.49
CA THR A 107 -13.92 -1.93 21.39
C THR A 107 -15.24 -2.64 21.07
N GLY A 108 -15.17 -3.95 20.85
CA GLY A 108 -16.25 -4.78 20.33
C GLY A 108 -16.37 -4.72 18.80
N ILE A 109 -17.13 -5.66 18.23
CA ILE A 109 -17.45 -5.72 16.80
C ILE A 109 -18.58 -4.71 16.53
N ARG A 110 -18.25 -3.43 16.56
CA ARG A 110 -19.17 -2.33 16.24
C ARG A 110 -18.44 -1.27 15.43
N GLU A 111 -19.15 -0.67 14.49
CA GLU A 111 -18.63 0.46 13.73
C GLU A 111 -18.45 1.66 14.68
N ARG A 112 -17.23 2.18 14.71
CA ARG A 112 -16.86 3.35 15.50
C ARG A 112 -15.88 4.19 14.68
N PRO A 113 -15.98 5.53 14.72
CA PRO A 113 -15.01 6.40 14.07
C PRO A 113 -13.59 6.12 14.54
N ASP A 114 -12.63 6.07 13.62
CA ASP A 114 -11.20 5.91 13.92
C ASP A 114 -10.52 7.17 14.51
N SER A 115 -11.24 8.30 14.48
CA SER A 115 -10.89 9.56 15.14
C SER A 115 -11.08 9.53 16.65
N ILE A 116 -11.70 8.48 17.21
CA ILE A 116 -11.82 8.33 18.67
C ILE A 116 -10.41 8.26 19.26
N THR A 117 -10.23 8.93 20.39
CA THR A 117 -8.95 8.99 21.09
C THR A 117 -8.84 7.92 22.18
N ILE A 118 -7.62 7.42 22.39
CA ILE A 118 -7.19 6.73 23.60
C ILE A 118 -6.07 7.58 24.21
N GLY A 119 -6.38 8.32 25.27
CA GLY A 119 -5.45 9.31 25.82
C GLY A 119 -5.13 10.40 24.79
N PRO A 120 -3.84 10.69 24.51
CA PRO A 120 -3.46 11.75 23.57
C PRO A 120 -3.47 11.32 22.09
N PHE A 121 -3.73 10.05 21.77
CA PHE A 121 -3.60 9.52 20.41
C PHE A 121 -4.94 9.01 19.86
N THR A 122 -5.16 9.16 18.55
CA THR A 122 -6.30 8.52 17.84
C THR A 122 -5.99 7.04 17.53
N TYR A 123 -7.03 6.22 17.37
CA TYR A 123 -6.87 4.83 16.90
C TYR A 123 -6.15 4.76 15.54
N GLN A 124 -6.42 5.73 14.66
CA GLN A 124 -5.70 5.90 13.40
C GLN A 124 -4.19 6.00 13.61
N LEU A 125 -3.74 6.95 14.42
CA LEU A 125 -2.32 7.20 14.64
C LEU A 125 -1.62 6.01 15.30
N LEU A 126 -2.28 5.38 16.28
CA LEU A 126 -1.78 4.16 16.91
C LEU A 126 -1.67 3.02 15.90
N GLY A 127 -2.65 2.85 15.02
CA GLY A 127 -2.61 1.84 13.96
C GLY A 127 -1.43 2.03 13.00
N TYR A 128 -1.17 3.26 12.59
CA TYR A 128 0.01 3.57 11.76
C TYR A 128 1.33 3.30 12.48
N PHE A 129 1.43 3.69 13.75
CA PHE A 129 2.62 3.45 14.54
C PHE A 129 2.88 1.94 14.73
N LEU A 130 1.85 1.19 15.11
CA LEU A 130 1.93 -0.27 15.28
C LEU A 130 2.28 -0.96 13.96
N PHE A 131 1.66 -0.54 12.85
CA PHE A 131 2.01 -1.06 11.53
C PHE A 131 3.47 -0.77 11.17
N GLY A 132 3.91 0.48 11.31
CA GLY A 132 5.30 0.88 11.04
C GLY A 132 6.32 0.10 11.88
N ALA A 133 6.08 -0.03 13.19
CA ALA A 133 6.92 -0.80 14.09
C ALA A 133 6.97 -2.28 13.70
N SER A 134 5.82 -2.87 13.35
CA SER A 134 5.74 -4.28 12.94
C SER A 134 6.48 -4.57 11.63
N MET A 135 6.65 -3.56 10.77
CA MET A 135 7.31 -3.70 9.46
C MET A 135 8.84 -3.76 9.56
N ILE A 136 9.44 -3.39 10.71
CA ILE A 136 10.90 -3.40 10.89
C ILE A 136 11.48 -4.79 10.63
N LEU A 137 10.93 -5.84 11.26
CA LEU A 137 11.45 -7.21 11.12
C LEU A 137 11.24 -7.79 9.72
N PRO A 138 10.05 -7.71 9.09
CA PRO A 138 9.86 -8.13 7.70
C PRO A 138 10.79 -7.42 6.71
N LEU A 139 10.98 -6.10 6.84
CA LEU A 139 11.86 -5.33 5.97
C LEU A 139 13.34 -5.72 6.16
N TYR A 140 13.78 -5.91 7.41
CA TYR A 140 15.13 -6.40 7.68
C TYR A 140 15.36 -7.80 7.08
N LYS A 141 14.38 -8.70 7.22
CA LYS A 141 14.47 -10.08 6.70
C LYS A 141 14.60 -10.11 5.17
N ILE A 142 13.75 -9.37 4.45
CA ILE A 142 13.83 -9.31 2.97
C ILE A 142 15.08 -8.58 2.48
N TYR A 143 15.58 -7.59 3.23
CA TYR A 143 16.85 -6.93 2.92
C TYR A 143 18.04 -7.89 3.01
N LYS A 144 18.03 -8.80 3.99
CA LYS A 144 19.07 -9.82 4.16
C LYS A 144 18.96 -10.96 3.15
N LYS A 145 17.75 -11.42 2.83
CA LYS A 145 17.54 -12.59 1.96
C LYS A 145 16.35 -12.41 1.02
N GLN A 146 16.63 -12.33 -0.28
CA GLN A 146 15.64 -12.13 -1.35
C GLN A 146 15.30 -13.42 -2.10
N ASP A 147 14.87 -14.45 -1.36
CA ASP A 147 14.35 -15.68 -1.96
C ASP A 147 12.82 -15.71 -1.92
N SER A 148 12.21 -16.57 -2.74
CA SER A 148 10.75 -16.67 -2.86
C SER A 148 10.05 -16.99 -1.54
N ARG A 149 10.62 -17.87 -0.70
CA ARG A 149 10.02 -18.22 0.59
C ARG A 149 10.01 -17.02 1.52
N THR A 150 11.15 -16.33 1.63
CA THR A 150 11.26 -15.13 2.46
C THR A 150 10.31 -14.03 1.99
N LEU A 151 10.24 -13.79 0.68
CA LEU A 151 9.32 -12.82 0.10
C LEU A 151 7.87 -13.13 0.43
N TYR A 152 7.39 -14.35 0.16
CA TYR A 152 5.99 -14.70 0.40
C TYR A 152 5.64 -14.67 1.88
N SER A 153 6.56 -15.07 2.76
CA SER A 153 6.37 -14.89 4.21
C SER A 153 6.23 -13.42 4.59
N VAL A 154 7.09 -12.55 4.06
CA VAL A 154 7.04 -11.10 4.34
C VAL A 154 5.74 -10.48 3.82
N LEU A 155 5.32 -10.80 2.59
CA LEU A 155 4.04 -10.33 2.03
C LEU A 155 2.84 -10.81 2.87
N SER A 156 2.86 -12.06 3.33
CA SER A 156 1.79 -12.62 4.17
C SER A 156 1.71 -11.92 5.52
N ILE A 157 2.85 -11.74 6.19
CA ILE A 157 2.93 -11.03 7.48
C ILE A 157 2.46 -9.58 7.32
N THR A 158 2.91 -8.87 6.28
CA THR A 158 2.49 -7.49 6.03
C THR A 158 1.00 -7.37 5.77
N SER A 159 0.41 -8.29 5.00
CA SER A 159 -1.04 -8.34 4.77
C SER A 159 -1.80 -8.58 6.07
N PHE A 160 -1.34 -9.55 6.86
CA PHE A 160 -1.95 -9.92 8.13
C PHE A 160 -1.88 -8.78 9.14
N VAL A 161 -0.70 -8.18 9.33
CA VAL A 161 -0.53 -7.10 10.28
C VAL A 161 -1.30 -5.86 9.84
N SER A 162 -1.27 -5.50 8.55
CA SER A 162 -2.09 -4.41 8.03
C SER A 162 -3.57 -4.61 8.36
N PHE A 163 -4.10 -5.82 8.12
CA PHE A 163 -5.48 -6.15 8.47
C PHE A 163 -5.75 -6.06 9.98
N MET A 164 -4.80 -6.51 10.81
CA MET A 164 -4.97 -6.57 12.26
C MET A 164 -4.90 -5.21 12.94
N VAL A 165 -4.01 -4.32 12.51
CA VAL A 165 -3.69 -3.09 13.28
C VAL A 165 -4.06 -1.80 12.58
N VAL A 166 -4.23 -1.77 11.26
CA VAL A 166 -4.63 -0.54 10.56
C VAL A 166 -6.16 -0.43 10.61
N PRO A 167 -6.73 0.61 11.24
CA PRO A 167 -8.16 0.89 11.16
C PRO A 167 -8.61 0.92 9.71
N LYS A 168 -9.84 0.48 9.45
CA LYS A 168 -10.29 0.35 8.08
C LYS A 168 -10.20 1.72 7.41
N ASN A 169 -9.38 1.76 6.36
CA ASN A 169 -9.25 2.88 5.45
C ASN A 169 -8.82 4.23 6.06
N CYS A 170 -7.95 4.13 7.05
CA CYS A 170 -6.94 5.15 7.27
C CYS A 170 -5.74 4.84 6.38
N LEU A 171 -5.66 5.33 5.14
CA LEU A 171 -4.36 5.40 4.46
C LEU A 171 -3.97 6.83 4.09
N PHE A 172 -4.93 7.72 3.84
CA PHE A 172 -4.67 9.16 3.66
C PHE A 172 -5.96 9.97 3.93
N GLY A 173 -6.35 10.14 5.20
CA GLY A 173 -7.44 11.04 5.57
C GLY A 173 -6.87 12.24 6.33
N ASN A 174 -6.82 13.42 5.70
CA ASN A 174 -6.56 14.65 6.43
C ASN A 174 -7.88 15.19 6.98
N HIS A 175 -7.85 15.56 8.26
CA HIS A 175 -8.76 16.51 8.87
C HIS A 175 -8.59 17.87 8.19
N LEU A 176 -9.49 18.20 7.26
CA LEU A 176 -9.84 19.55 6.85
C LEU A 176 -11.35 19.61 6.65
#